data_AF-A0A822G9S4-F1
#
_entry.id   AF-A0A822G9S4-F1
#
_cell.length_a   1.000
_cell.length_b   1.000
_cell.length_c   1.000
_cell.angle_alpha   90.00
_cell.angle_beta   90.00
_cell.angle_gamma   90.00
#
_symmetry.space_group_name_H-M   'P 1'
#
loop_
_entity.id
_entity.type
_entity.pdbx_description
1 polymer ?
#
loop_
_entity_poly.entity_id
_entity_poly.type
_entity_poly.pdbx_seq_one_letter_code
_entity_poly.pdbx_strand_id
1 'polypeptide(L)'
;LDFVHTHIGGKRVPNEYECKKLSRILKNCLVVTQQSNWKQVFEIDQFDKRRPSEITIESGATLIEYFKNEKNIQLNQTNYPCVQVYLPNEYDKPCHLPLEVCRIQPWQVYDKPLSKAQEAQQPRKYIPKP
;
A
#
# COMPACT_ATOMS: atom_id res chain seq x y z
N LEU A 1 1.35 -3.85 -5.43
CA LEU A 1 0.68 -3.59 -6.74
C LEU A 1 -0.42 -4.59 -7.08
N ASP A 2 -0.20 -5.90 -6.96
CA ASP A 2 -1.20 -6.93 -7.34
C ASP A 2 -2.58 -6.73 -6.68
N PHE A 3 -2.59 -6.33 -5.41
CA PHE A 3 -3.82 -6.00 -4.68
C PHE A 3 -4.62 -4.88 -5.38
N VAL A 4 -3.93 -3.82 -5.80
CA VAL A 4 -4.54 -2.68 -6.49
C VAL A 4 -5.11 -3.13 -7.83
N HIS A 5 -4.32 -3.85 -8.63
CA HIS A 5 -4.74 -4.36 -9.94
C HIS A 5 -5.97 -5.27 -9.85
N THR A 6 -6.03 -6.12 -8.82
CA THR A 6 -7.18 -6.99 -8.55
C THR A 6 -8.43 -6.17 -8.23
N HIS A 7 -8.30 -5.11 -7.43
CA HIS A 7 -9.45 -4.30 -7.01
C HIS A 7 -9.98 -3.33 -8.07
N ILE A 8 -9.14 -2.92 -9.03
CA ILE A 8 -9.54 -2.05 -10.14
C ILE A 8 -9.84 -2.82 -11.44
N GLY A 9 -9.67 -4.15 -11.42
CA GLY A 9 -9.96 -5.03 -12.55
C GLY A 9 -8.97 -4.90 -13.72
N GLY A 10 -7.68 -4.61 -13.46
CA GLY A 10 -6.67 -4.54 -14.51
C GLY A 10 -5.32 -3.96 -14.11
N LYS A 11 -4.31 -4.15 -14.97
CA LYS A 11 -2.95 -3.60 -14.80
C LYS A 11 -2.86 -2.16 -15.32
N ARG A 12 -3.53 -1.23 -14.64
CA ARG A 12 -3.51 0.20 -14.97
C ARG A 12 -3.39 1.08 -13.73
N VAL A 13 -3.14 2.36 -13.95
CA VAL A 13 -3.13 3.36 -12.87
C VAL A 13 -4.57 3.55 -12.37
N PRO A 14 -4.82 3.52 -11.04
CA PRO A 14 -6.13 3.80 -10.49
C PRO A 14 -6.51 5.27 -10.69
N ASN A 15 -7.77 5.53 -11.02
CA ASN A 15 -8.30 6.90 -11.09
C ASN A 15 -8.61 7.46 -9.68
N GLU A 16 -9.02 8.72 -9.60
CA GLU A 16 -9.30 9.37 -8.31
C GLU A 16 -10.34 8.63 -7.45
N TYR A 17 -11.41 8.14 -8.07
CA TYR A 17 -12.47 7.42 -7.35
C TYR A 17 -11.95 6.09 -6.80
N GLU A 18 -11.15 5.38 -7.60
CA GLU A 18 -10.51 4.13 -7.21
C GLU A 18 -9.49 4.35 -6.09
N CYS A 19 -8.68 5.40 -6.15
CA CYS A 19 -7.78 5.78 -5.05
C CYS A 19 -8.56 6.01 -3.75
N LYS A 20 -9.68 6.75 -3.78
CA LYS A 20 -10.53 6.96 -2.58
C LYS A 20 -11.09 5.64 -2.03
N LYS A 21 -11.51 4.73 -2.91
CA LYS A 21 -12.00 3.40 -2.52
C LYS A 21 -10.87 2.56 -1.90
N LEU A 22 -9.71 2.53 -2.53
CA LEU A 22 -8.52 1.81 -2.07
C LEU A 22 -8.04 2.35 -0.72
N SER A 23 -8.01 3.67 -0.50
CA SER A 23 -7.70 4.28 0.80
C SER A 23 -8.63 3.73 1.89
N ARG A 24 -9.94 3.65 1.66
CA ARG A 24 -10.87 3.10 2.67
C ARG A 24 -10.62 1.62 2.96
N ILE A 25 -10.30 0.84 1.93
CA ILE A 25 -10.04 -0.59 2.06
C ILE A 25 -8.73 -0.83 2.84
N LEU A 26 -7.67 -0.10 2.48
CA LEU A 26 -6.31 -0.26 2.99
C LEU A 26 -6.00 0.60 4.22
N LYS A 27 -6.90 1.47 4.66
CA LYS A 27 -6.71 2.24 5.90
C LYS A 27 -6.45 1.30 7.08
N ASN A 28 -5.39 1.62 7.82
CA ASN A 28 -4.80 0.87 8.94
C ASN A 28 -4.17 -0.48 8.55
N CYS A 29 -3.99 -0.74 7.25
CA CYS A 29 -3.29 -1.93 6.79
C CYS A 29 -1.78 -1.72 6.92
N LEU A 30 -1.09 -2.71 7.47
CA LEU A 30 0.35 -2.73 7.57
C LEU A 30 0.98 -3.14 6.24
N VAL A 31 1.98 -2.40 5.81
CA VAL A 31 2.83 -2.74 4.68
C VAL A 31 4.28 -2.82 5.12
N VAL A 32 5.00 -3.75 4.50
CA VAL A 32 6.44 -3.92 4.66
C VAL A 32 7.14 -3.51 3.39
N THR A 33 8.29 -2.88 3.56
CA THR A 33 9.23 -2.64 2.47
C THR A 33 10.11 -3.88 2.28
N GLN A 34 10.32 -4.30 1.03
CA GLN A 34 10.94 -5.61 0.72
C GLN A 34 12.31 -5.52 0.03
N GLN A 35 12.85 -4.33 -0.19
CA GLN A 35 14.09 -4.16 -0.96
C GLN A 35 15.33 -4.32 -0.04
N SER A 36 16.20 -5.26 -0.44
CA SER A 36 17.42 -5.85 0.17
C SER A 36 17.80 -5.50 1.61
N ASN A 37 18.04 -4.22 1.91
CA ASN A 37 18.60 -3.77 3.20
C ASN A 37 17.64 -2.89 4.01
N TRP A 38 16.46 -2.60 3.48
CA TRP A 38 15.46 -1.77 4.12
C TRP A 38 14.17 -2.56 4.27
N LYS A 39 13.97 -3.06 5.49
CA LYS A 39 12.76 -3.78 5.92
C LYS A 39 12.15 -3.01 7.07
N GLN A 40 11.09 -2.28 6.77
CA GLN A 40 10.40 -1.46 7.74
C GLN A 40 8.90 -1.63 7.54
N VAL A 41 8.19 -1.72 8.67
CA VAL A 41 6.73 -1.82 8.70
C VAL A 41 6.19 -0.39 8.77
N PHE A 42 5.17 -0.13 7.97
CA PHE A 42 4.43 1.12 7.96
C PHE A 42 2.93 0.84 7.97
N GLU A 43 2.16 1.75 8.55
CA GLU A 43 0.70 1.72 8.51
C GLU A 43 0.19 2.65 7.41
N ILE A 44 -0.69 2.16 6.53
CA ILE A 44 -1.31 2.97 5.48
C ILE A 44 -2.42 3.83 6.09
N ASP A 45 -2.41 5.12 5.79
CA ASP A 45 -3.56 6.00 6.02
C ASP A 45 -4.38 6.18 4.74
N GLN A 46 -3.75 6.66 3.66
CA GLN A 46 -4.44 6.94 2.41
C GLN A 46 -3.51 6.90 1.19
N PHE A 47 -4.11 6.80 0.00
CA PHE A 47 -3.43 7.06 -1.26
C PHE A 47 -3.17 8.55 -1.44
N ASP A 48 -1.95 8.88 -1.86
CA ASP A 48 -1.61 10.20 -2.37
C ASP A 48 -1.86 10.20 -3.89
N LYS A 49 -2.56 11.22 -4.40
CA LYS A 49 -2.83 11.36 -5.84
C LYS A 49 -1.55 11.64 -6.64
N ARG A 50 -0.50 12.15 -5.98
CA ARG A 50 0.77 12.51 -6.60
C ARG A 50 1.60 11.28 -6.92
N ARG A 51 2.34 11.37 -8.02
CA ARG A 51 3.34 10.39 -8.45
C ARG A 51 4.65 10.61 -7.69
N PRO A 52 5.55 9.61 -7.63
CA PRO A 52 6.88 9.75 -7.02
C PRO A 52 7.70 10.95 -7.53
N SER A 53 7.52 11.36 -8.78
CA SER A 53 8.20 12.53 -9.37
C SER A 53 7.66 13.88 -8.87
N GLU A 54 6.46 13.89 -8.27
CA GLU A 54 5.74 15.10 -7.86
C GLU A 54 5.79 15.32 -6.33
N ILE A 55 6.41 14.38 -5.61
CA ILE A 55 6.55 14.44 -4.15
C ILE A 55 8.01 14.73 -3.83
N THR A 56 8.24 15.85 -3.16
CA THR A 56 9.53 16.27 -2.64
C THR A 56 9.59 16.00 -1.14
N ILE A 57 10.67 15.37 -0.69
CA ILE A 57 10.92 15.15 0.75
C ILE A 57 11.62 16.36 1.38
N GLU A 58 11.77 16.38 2.71
CA GLU A 58 12.36 17.53 3.44
C GLU A 58 13.75 17.94 2.96
N SER A 59 14.53 17.00 2.40
CA SER A 59 15.86 17.28 1.84
C SER A 59 15.82 18.02 0.49
N GLY A 60 14.64 18.24 -0.09
CA GLY A 60 14.47 18.86 -1.41
C GLY A 60 14.57 17.89 -2.60
N ALA A 61 14.91 16.61 -2.36
CA ALA A 61 14.91 15.57 -3.37
C ALA A 61 13.49 15.07 -3.68
N THR A 62 13.23 14.69 -4.92
CA THR A 62 12.02 13.93 -5.26
C THR A 62 12.07 12.52 -4.66
N LEU A 63 10.92 11.85 -4.49
CA LEU A 63 10.93 10.45 -4.06
C LEU A 63 11.74 9.56 -5.02
N ILE A 64 11.71 9.83 -6.33
CA ILE A 64 12.51 9.06 -7.29
C ILE A 64 14.00 9.18 -6.98
N GLU A 65 14.49 10.40 -6.74
CA GLU A 65 15.89 10.65 -6.42
C GLU A 65 16.27 10.07 -5.06
N TYR A 66 15.42 10.24 -4.04
CA TYR A 66 15.63 9.66 -2.71
C TYR A 66 15.79 8.14 -2.78
N PHE A 67 14.86 7.46 -3.45
CA PHE A 67 14.90 6.01 -3.57
C PHE A 67 16.11 5.53 -4.37
N LYS A 68 16.48 6.24 -5.44
CA LYS A 68 17.65 5.92 -6.26
C LYS A 68 18.97 6.12 -5.49
N ASN A 69 19.13 7.25 -4.83
CA ASN A 69 20.41 7.67 -4.25
C ASN A 69 20.61 7.13 -2.84
N GLU A 70 19.60 7.22 -1.97
CA GLU A 70 19.73 6.84 -0.55
C GLU A 70 19.38 5.37 -0.31
N LYS A 71 18.37 4.86 -1.02
CA LYS A 71 17.93 3.47 -0.85
C LYS A 71 18.53 2.51 -1.87
N ASN A 72 19.23 3.02 -2.90
CA ASN A 72 19.74 2.24 -4.02
C ASN A 72 18.66 1.39 -4.70
N ILE A 73 17.46 1.97 -4.86
CA ILE A 73 16.30 1.33 -5.47
C ILE A 73 15.91 2.13 -6.70
N GLN A 74 15.96 1.49 -7.87
CA GLN A 74 15.43 2.06 -9.10
C GLN A 74 13.93 1.73 -9.20
N LEU A 75 13.09 2.76 -9.14
CA LEU A 75 11.64 2.64 -9.33
C LEU A 75 11.31 2.48 -10.81
N ASN A 76 10.54 1.46 -11.15
CA ASN A 76 10.07 1.19 -12.52
C ASN A 76 8.62 1.66 -12.74
N GLN A 77 7.82 1.71 -11.68
CA GLN A 77 6.38 1.99 -11.73
C GLN A 77 6.07 3.43 -11.28
N THR A 78 6.80 4.41 -11.82
CA THR A 78 6.72 5.83 -11.43
C THR A 78 5.43 6.53 -11.86
N ASN A 79 4.61 5.91 -12.71
CA ASN A 79 3.31 6.45 -13.11
C ASN A 79 2.18 6.16 -12.12
N TYR A 80 2.43 5.29 -11.13
CA TYR A 80 1.43 4.96 -10.12
C TYR A 80 1.43 6.00 -8.99
N PRO A 81 0.28 6.23 -8.35
CA PRO A 81 0.21 7.07 -7.15
C PRO A 81 1.07 6.49 -6.01
N CYS A 82 1.43 7.35 -5.08
CA CYS A 82 2.05 6.94 -3.82
C CYS A 82 0.99 6.62 -2.75
N VAL A 83 1.45 6.06 -1.64
CA VAL A 83 0.65 5.95 -0.42
C VAL A 83 1.29 6.78 0.68
N GLN A 84 0.45 7.51 1.41
CA GLN A 84 0.81 8.15 2.65
C GLN A 84 0.76 7.11 3.76
N VAL A 85 1.84 7.01 4.51
CA VAL A 85 2.03 6.02 5.55
C VAL A 85 2.62 6.64 6.80
N TYR A 86 2.50 5.92 7.90
CA TYR A 86 3.07 6.29 9.19
C TYR A 86 3.93 5.16 9.71
N LEU A 87 4.91 5.52 10.53
CA LEU A 87 5.56 4.53 11.39
C LEU A 87 4.55 4.08 12.45
N PRO A 88 4.43 2.78 12.74
CA PRO A 88 3.55 2.33 13.82
C PRO A 88 3.95 3.00 15.13
N ASN A 89 2.97 3.59 15.83
CA ASN A 89 3.16 4.39 17.05
C ASN A 89 3.83 5.77 16.87
N GLU A 90 4.08 6.22 15.62
CA GLU A 90 4.59 7.55 15.30
C GLU A 90 3.70 8.20 14.22
N TYR A 91 2.56 8.74 14.67
CA TYR A 91 1.54 9.30 13.78
C TYR A 91 1.75 10.79 13.45
N ASP A 92 2.74 11.45 14.05
CA ASP A 92 2.97 12.88 13.89
C ASP A 92 3.68 13.22 12.57
N LYS A 93 4.31 12.24 11.91
CA LYS A 93 5.14 12.45 10.71
C LYS A 93 4.76 11.49 9.58
N PRO A 94 3.82 11.87 8.69
CA PRO A 94 3.52 11.06 7.53
C PRO A 94 4.70 11.00 6.57
N CYS A 95 4.92 9.82 6.01
CA CYS A 95 5.86 9.58 4.93
C CYS A 95 5.11 9.14 3.68
N HIS A 96 5.76 9.24 2.52
CA HIS A 96 5.17 8.82 1.24
C HIS A 96 5.97 7.68 0.66
N LEU A 97 5.29 6.60 0.28
CA LEU A 97 5.91 5.43 -0.33
C LEU A 97 5.34 5.16 -1.73
N PRO A 98 6.20 4.93 -2.73
CA PRO A 98 5.77 4.36 -4.01
C PRO A 98 5.14 2.97 -3.80
N LEU A 99 4.06 2.67 -4.54
CA LEU A 99 3.39 1.35 -4.42
C LEU A 99 4.29 0.15 -4.77
N GLU A 100 5.32 0.38 -5.56
CA GLU A 100 6.29 -0.65 -5.97
C GLU A 100 7.12 -1.18 -4.80
N VAL A 101 7.40 -0.34 -3.80
CA VAL A 101 8.21 -0.75 -2.64
C VAL A 101 7.36 -1.31 -1.50
N CYS A 102 6.03 -1.28 -1.62
CA CYS A 102 5.10 -1.71 -0.58
C CYS A 102 4.57 -3.14 -0.84
N ARG A 103 4.63 -3.99 0.19
CA ARG A 103 3.93 -5.27 0.23
C ARG A 103 3.04 -5.33 1.46
N ILE A 104 1.79 -5.77 1.30
CA ILE A 104 0.89 -6.02 2.43
C ILE A 104 1.54 -7.05 3.35
N GLN A 105 1.70 -6.69 4.64
CA GLN A 105 2.29 -7.60 5.62
C GLN A 105 1.41 -8.87 5.72
N PRO A 106 2.00 -10.08 5.62
CA PRO A 106 1.23 -11.30 5.70
C PRO A 106 0.65 -11.52 7.10
N TRP A 107 -0.42 -12.31 7.19
CA TRP A 107 -1.04 -12.74 8.46
C TRP A 107 -1.64 -11.62 9.31
N GLN A 108 -1.98 -10.49 8.71
CA GLN A 108 -2.79 -9.47 9.38
C GLN A 108 -4.21 -9.96 9.57
N VAL A 109 -4.78 -9.69 10.75
CA VAL A 109 -6.20 -9.93 11.01
C VAL A 109 -7.02 -8.90 10.24
N TYR A 110 -8.04 -9.38 9.52
CA TYR A 110 -8.97 -8.51 8.81
C TYR A 110 -10.22 -8.30 9.66
N ASP A 111 -10.30 -7.15 10.34
CA ASP A 111 -11.38 -6.84 11.29
C ASP A 111 -12.61 -6.19 10.64
N LYS A 112 -12.55 -5.87 9.34
CA LYS A 112 -13.67 -5.25 8.62
C LYS A 112 -14.70 -6.33 8.24
N PRO A 113 -16.01 -6.00 8.26
CA PRO A 113 -17.04 -6.94 7.84
C PRO A 113 -16.86 -7.29 6.36
N LEU A 114 -16.99 -8.58 6.05
CA LEU A 114 -16.97 -9.07 4.68
C LEU A 114 -18.28 -8.69 3.97
N SER A 115 -18.19 -8.43 2.67
CA SER A 115 -19.39 -8.33 1.83
C SER A 115 -20.01 -9.71 1.62
N LYS A 116 -21.31 -9.77 1.31
CA LYS A 116 -22.02 -11.03 1.01
C LYS A 116 -21.31 -11.89 -0.05
N ALA A 117 -20.70 -11.25 -1.05
CA ALA A 117 -19.93 -11.94 -2.09
C ALA A 117 -18.65 -12.59 -1.53
N GLN A 118 -17.95 -11.90 -0.61
CA GLN A 118 -16.77 -12.43 0.07
C GLN A 118 -17.14 -13.55 1.06
N GLU A 119 -18.27 -13.39 1.77
CA GLU A 119 -18.80 -14.45 2.65
C GLU A 119 -19.15 -15.71 1.87
N ALA A 120 -19.79 -15.58 0.69
CA ALA A 120 -20.13 -16.70 -0.18
C ALA A 120 -18.89 -17.43 -0.73
N GLN A 121 -17.75 -16.74 -0.83
CA GLN A 121 -16.47 -17.29 -1.28
C GLN A 121 -15.63 -17.85 -0.13
N GLN A 122 -16.01 -17.63 1.13
CA GLN A 122 -15.29 -18.25 2.23
C GLN A 122 -15.43 -19.78 2.12
N PRO A 123 -14.32 -20.54 2.21
CA PRO A 123 -14.43 -21.98 2.35
C PRO A 123 -15.29 -22.25 3.58
N ARG A 124 -16.37 -23.03 3.41
CA ARG A 124 -17.24 -23.41 4.52
C ARG A 124 -16.33 -24.01 5.59
N LYS A 125 -16.36 -23.45 6.80
CA LYS A 125 -15.66 -24.04 7.94
C LYS A 125 -16.04 -25.52 7.99
N TYR A 126 -15.04 -26.40 7.89
CA TYR A 126 -15.27 -27.82 8.12
C TYR A 126 -15.73 -27.93 9.57
N ILE A 127 -17.02 -28.18 9.76
CA ILE A 127 -17.57 -28.55 11.06
C ILE A 127 -17.37 -30.07 11.11
N PRO A 128 -16.47 -30.60 11.96
CA PRO A 128 -16.37 -32.03 12.15
C PRO A 128 -17.76 -32.54 12.52
N LYS A 129 -18.24 -33.56 11.80
CA LYS A 129 -19.48 -34.24 12.20
C LYS A 129 -19.23 -34.91 13.55
N PRO A 130 -20.20 -34.88 14.47
CA PRO A 130 -20.09 -35.55 15.78
C PRO A 130 -19.85 -37.05 15.63
#